data_AF-A0A1H0DWL9-F1
#
_entry.id   AF-A0A1H0DWL9-F1
#
_cell.length_a   1.000
_cell.length_b   1.000
_cell.length_c   1.000
_cell.angle_alpha   90.00
_cell.angle_beta   90.00
_cell.angle_gamma   90.00
#
_symmetry.space_group_name_H-M   'P 1'
#
loop_
_entity.id
_entity.type
_entity.pdbx_description
1 polymer ?
#
loop_
_entity_poly.entity_id
_entity_poly.type
_entity_poly.pdbx_seq_one_letter_code
_entity_poly.pdbx_strand_id
1 'polypeptide(L)'
;MKSLFLTFFTKLYGPVPENSSLRLYYWITAGIFFVPLFLSPFFFISYFLQGGPEYAFTYGLLMLAVVWIFMPIFFRLIMRMNRFLYKSTEDNVDKRKDK
;
A
#
# COMPACT_ATOMS: atom_id res chain seq x y z
N MET A 1 -4.59 -11.45 -18.88
CA MET A 1 -4.99 -10.36 -17.96
C MET A 1 -4.30 -10.41 -16.59
N LYS A 2 -4.14 -11.57 -15.92
CA LYS A 2 -3.45 -11.67 -14.62
C LYS A 2 -2.01 -11.10 -14.62
N SER A 3 -1.27 -11.25 -15.73
CA SER A 3 0.13 -10.80 -15.85
C SER A 3 0.32 -9.27 -15.80
N LEU A 4 -0.52 -8.49 -16.48
CA LEU A 4 -0.39 -7.02 -16.52
C LEU A 4 -0.71 -6.38 -15.17
N PHE A 5 -1.79 -6.80 -14.53
CA PHE A 5 -2.16 -6.32 -13.20
C PHE A 5 -1.06 -6.61 -12.18
N LEU A 6 -0.52 -7.83 -12.18
CA LEU A 6 0.52 -8.24 -11.24
C LEU A 6 1.84 -7.48 -11.48
N THR A 7 2.16 -7.18 -12.72
CA THR A 7 3.34 -6.37 -13.09
C THR A 7 3.18 -4.91 -12.65
N PHE A 8 2.01 -4.32 -12.89
CA PHE A 8 1.72 -2.95 -12.46
C PHE A 8 1.70 -2.85 -10.93
N PHE A 9 1.09 -3.82 -10.27
CA PHE A 9 1.01 -3.90 -8.82
C PHE A 9 2.38 -4.07 -8.18
N THR A 10 3.22 -4.97 -8.69
CA THR A 10 4.59 -5.14 -8.17
C THR A 10 5.46 -3.91 -8.41
N LYS A 11 5.23 -3.16 -9.49
CA LYS A 11 5.91 -1.86 -9.72
C LYS A 11 5.46 -0.78 -8.73
N LEU A 12 4.17 -0.78 -8.35
CA LEU A 12 3.59 0.21 -7.44
C LEU A 12 3.80 -0.10 -5.96
N TYR A 13 3.73 -1.36 -5.58
CA TYR A 13 3.69 -1.81 -4.19
C TYR A 13 4.89 -2.69 -3.79
N GLY A 14 5.73 -3.06 -4.76
CA GLY A 14 6.94 -3.87 -4.54
C GLY A 14 6.73 -5.36 -4.77
N PRO A 15 7.81 -6.17 -4.72
CA PRO A 15 7.73 -7.60 -4.93
C PRO A 15 7.01 -8.30 -3.77
N VAL A 16 6.13 -9.24 -4.12
CA VAL A 16 5.40 -10.07 -3.15
C VAL A 16 6.40 -10.97 -2.41
N PRO A 17 6.40 -11.00 -1.06
CA PRO A 17 7.32 -11.85 -0.31
C PRO A 17 7.00 -13.35 -0.46
N GLU A 18 8.04 -14.17 -0.49
CA GLU A 18 7.94 -15.63 -0.64
C GLU A 18 7.46 -16.33 0.64
N ASN A 19 7.82 -15.82 1.82
CA ASN A 19 7.34 -16.37 3.10
C ASN A 19 5.82 -16.22 3.24
N SER A 20 5.12 -17.30 3.59
CA SER A 20 3.66 -17.36 3.69
C SER A 20 3.09 -16.33 4.68
N SER A 21 3.72 -16.17 5.86
CA SER A 21 3.31 -15.22 6.89
C SER A 21 3.45 -13.75 6.43
N LEU A 22 4.61 -13.41 5.85
CA LEU A 22 4.86 -12.07 5.28
C LEU A 22 3.94 -11.77 4.09
N ARG A 23 3.57 -12.80 3.32
CA ARG A 23 2.66 -12.70 2.17
C ARG A 23 1.23 -12.42 2.60
N LEU A 24 0.76 -13.07 3.67
CA LEU A 24 -0.54 -12.77 4.25
C LEU A 24 -0.60 -11.32 4.72
N TYR A 25 0.42 -10.87 5.46
CA TYR A 25 0.52 -9.49 5.92
C TYR A 25 0.51 -8.51 4.74
N TYR A 26 1.31 -8.79 3.69
CA TYR A 26 1.32 -8.02 2.45
C TYR A 26 -0.07 -7.88 1.83
N TRP A 27 -0.83 -8.96 1.70
CA TRP A 27 -2.17 -8.93 1.13
C TRP A 27 -3.19 -8.20 2.00
N ILE A 28 -3.12 -8.36 3.33
CA ILE A 28 -4.00 -7.64 4.26
C ILE A 28 -3.71 -6.13 4.16
N THR A 29 -2.44 -5.74 4.27
CA THR A 29 -2.05 -4.34 4.14
C THR A 29 -2.43 -3.80 2.77
N ALA A 30 -2.22 -4.55 1.69
CA ALA A 30 -2.61 -4.13 0.35
C ALA A 30 -4.13 -3.90 0.25
N GLY A 31 -4.93 -4.81 0.80
CA GLY A 31 -6.38 -4.69 0.83
C GLY A 31 -6.85 -3.42 1.55
N ILE A 32 -6.26 -3.11 2.72
CA ILE A 32 -6.57 -1.90 3.49
C ILE A 32 -6.27 -0.64 2.67
N PHE A 33 -5.14 -0.59 1.97
CA PHE A 33 -4.75 0.56 1.15
C PHE A 33 -5.54 0.67 -0.17
N PHE A 34 -6.13 -0.43 -0.65
CA PHE A 34 -7.00 -0.41 -1.82
C PHE A 34 -8.36 0.25 -1.58
N VAL A 35 -8.88 0.21 -0.34
CA VAL A 35 -10.20 0.77 -0.02
C VAL A 35 -10.23 2.29 -0.25
N PRO A 36 -9.30 3.10 0.30
CA PRO A 36 -9.23 4.53 0.00
C PRO A 36 -8.98 4.82 -1.47
N LEU A 37 -8.15 4.02 -2.15
CA LEU A 37 -7.87 4.16 -3.58
C LEU A 37 -9.15 4.06 -4.41
N PHE A 38 -9.95 3.02 -4.15
CA PHE A 38 -11.20 2.77 -4.86
C PHE A 38 -12.30 3.79 -4.52
N LEU A 39 -12.36 4.26 -3.27
CA LEU A 39 -13.35 5.24 -2.84
C LEU A 39 -12.96 6.69 -3.20
N SER A 40 -11.68 6.97 -3.48
CA SER A 40 -11.20 8.33 -3.74
C SER A 40 -11.92 9.10 -4.86
N PRO A 41 -12.34 8.49 -5.99
CA PRO A 41 -13.13 9.20 -7.00
C PRO A 41 -14.52 9.59 -6.49
N PHE A 42 -15.12 8.76 -5.63
CA PHE A 42 -16.41 9.05 -5.00
C PHE A 42 -16.33 10.25 -4.05
N PHE A 43 -15.24 10.35 -3.29
CA PHE A 43 -14.97 11.52 -2.45
C PHE A 43 -14.77 12.78 -3.29
N PHE A 44 -14.06 12.69 -4.41
CA PHE A 44 -13.89 13.81 -5.34
C PHE A 44 -15.23 14.34 -5.86
N ILE A 45 -16.12 13.44 -6.30
CA ILE A 45 -17.47 13.79 -6.76
C ILE A 45 -18.27 14.42 -5.61
N SER A 46 -18.18 13.86 -4.40
CA SER A 46 -18.84 14.42 -3.22
C SER A 46 -18.38 15.86 -2.94
N TYR A 47 -17.07 16.13 -3.01
CA TYR A 47 -16.54 17.49 -2.85
C TYR A 47 -17.04 18.46 -3.93
N PHE A 48 -17.18 17.98 -5.17
CA PHE A 48 -17.72 18.77 -6.26
C PHE A 48 -19.18 19.16 -6.02
N LEU A 49 -19.98 18.24 -5.48
CA LEU A 49 -21.39 18.49 -5.16
C LEU A 49 -21.58 19.39 -3.93
N GLN A 50 -20.69 19.30 -2.93
CA GLN A 50 -20.81 20.06 -1.68
C GLN A 50 -20.31 21.50 -1.80
N GLY A 51 -19.15 21.72 -2.42
CA GLY A 51 -18.46 23.01 -2.43
C GLY A 51 -18.24 23.59 -3.82
N GLY A 52 -18.76 22.94 -4.86
CA GLY A 52 -18.53 23.32 -6.25
C GLY A 52 -17.13 22.95 -6.76
N PRO A 53 -16.79 23.41 -7.97
CA PRO A 53 -15.55 23.02 -8.66
C PRO A 53 -14.29 23.41 -7.89
N GLU A 54 -14.20 24.64 -7.38
CA GLU A 54 -13.00 25.16 -6.72
C GLU A 54 -12.63 24.34 -5.48
N TYR A 55 -13.62 23.93 -4.70
CA TYR A 55 -13.43 23.09 -3.52
C TYR A 55 -12.96 21.68 -3.90
N ALA A 56 -13.57 21.06 -4.91
CA ALA A 56 -13.16 19.75 -5.41
C ALA A 56 -11.74 19.76 -5.99
N PHE A 57 -11.37 20.80 -6.73
CA PHE A 57 -10.02 20.89 -7.29
C PHE A 57 -8.97 21.16 -6.20
N THR A 58 -9.28 21.97 -5.19
CA THR A 58 -8.33 22.26 -4.12
C THR A 58 -8.12 21.07 -3.20
N TYR A 59 -9.21 20.50 -2.66
CA TYR A 59 -9.14 19.44 -1.65
C TYR A 59 -9.19 18.04 -2.24
N GLY A 60 -9.99 17.85 -3.29
CA GLY A 60 -10.13 16.57 -3.97
C GLY A 60 -8.88 16.17 -4.75
N LEU A 61 -8.22 17.09 -5.47
CA LEU A 61 -6.94 16.75 -6.12
C LEU A 61 -5.84 16.47 -5.09
N LEU A 62 -5.81 17.21 -3.99
CA LEU A 62 -4.82 17.00 -2.93
C LEU A 62 -5.04 15.64 -2.26
N MET A 63 -6.28 15.27 -1.99
CA MET A 63 -6.65 13.93 -1.50
C MET A 63 -6.27 12.83 -2.51
N LEU A 64 -6.58 13.02 -3.81
CA LEU A 64 -6.19 12.07 -4.85
C LEU A 64 -4.67 11.92 -4.93
N ALA A 65 -3.90 13.01 -4.85
CA ALA A 65 -2.44 12.93 -4.83
C ALA A 65 -1.93 12.13 -3.62
N VAL A 66 -2.51 12.35 -2.42
CA VAL A 66 -2.18 11.56 -1.23
C VAL A 66 -2.45 10.07 -1.43
N VAL A 67 -3.63 9.73 -1.94
CA VAL A 67 -4.07 8.34 -2.07
C VAL A 67 -3.38 7.62 -3.23
N TRP A 68 -3.06 8.31 -4.33
CA TRP A 68 -2.48 7.68 -5.52
C TRP A 68 -0.96 7.70 -5.55
N ILE A 69 -0.32 8.64 -4.84
CA ILE A 69 1.14 8.79 -4.83
C ILE A 69 1.70 8.41 -3.46
N PHE A 70 1.26 9.07 -2.40
CA PHE A 70 1.86 8.90 -1.07
C PHE A 70 1.52 7.54 -0.45
N MET A 71 0.29 7.04 -0.61
CA MET A 71 -0.10 5.72 -0.09
C MET A 71 0.73 4.56 -0.67
N PRO A 72 0.94 4.44 -2.00
CA PRO A 72 1.82 3.41 -2.55
C PRO A 72 3.26 3.52 -2.05
N ILE A 73 3.78 4.74 -1.90
CA ILE A 73 5.13 4.97 -1.34
C ILE A 73 5.20 4.51 0.12
N PHE A 74 4.20 4.88 0.92
CA PHE A 74 4.12 4.51 2.33
C PHE A 74 3.97 2.99 2.52
N PHE A 75 3.18 2.35 1.67
CA PHE A 75 3.07 0.89 1.63
C PHE A 75 4.43 0.22 1.38
N ARG A 76 5.20 0.70 0.39
CA ARG A 76 6.55 0.17 0.13
C ARG A 76 7.47 0.34 1.34
N LEU A 77 7.38 1.47 2.03
CA LEU A 77 8.15 1.74 3.25
C LEU A 77 7.80 0.75 4.36
N ILE A 78 6.51 0.55 4.65
CA ILE A 78 6.05 -0.44 5.64
C ILE A 78 6.54 -1.84 5.27
N MET A 79 6.40 -2.24 4.00
CA MET A 79 6.84 -3.56 3.57
C MET A 79 8.35 -3.75 3.67
N ARG A 80 9.14 -2.71 3.36
CA ARG A 80 10.60 -2.72 3.51
C ARG A 80 10.99 -2.84 4.99
N MET A 81 10.32 -2.11 5.87
CA MET A 81 10.55 -2.16 7.31
C MET A 81 10.14 -3.51 7.90
N ASN A 82 8.98 -4.05 7.51
CA ASN A 82 8.51 -5.36 7.95
C ASN A 82 9.45 -6.48 7.50
N ARG A 83 9.98 -6.41 6.27
CA ARG A 83 10.99 -7.38 5.79
C ARG A 83 12.27 -7.31 6.63
N PHE A 84 12.71 -6.11 7.01
CA PHE A 84 13.89 -5.93 7.87
C PHE A 84 13.70 -6.53 9.26
N LEU A 85 12.55 -6.26 9.90
CA LEU A 85 12.21 -6.81 11.21
C LEU A 85 12.11 -8.34 11.18
N TYR A 86 11.48 -8.89 10.14
CA TYR A 86 11.34 -10.34 10.00
C TYR A 86 12.69 -11.03 9.81
N LYS A 87 13.58 -10.48 8.97
CA LYS A 87 14.94 -11.01 8.79
C LYS A 87 15.73 -11.00 10.10
N SER A 88 15.66 -9.91 10.87
CA SER A 88 16.32 -9.83 12.18
C SER A 88 15.81 -10.85 13.20
N THR A 89 14.57 -11.32 13.02
CA THR A 89 13.95 -12.33 13.88
C THR A 89 14.44 -13.73 13.51
N GLU A 90 14.50 -14.07 12.21
CA GLU A 90 15.06 -15.35 11.73
C GLU A 90 16.53 -15.51 12.15
N ASP A 91 17.38 -14.49 11.91
CA ASP A 91 18.80 -14.51 12.28
C ASP A 91 19.03 -14.73 13.80
N ASN A 92 18.08 -14.30 14.63
CA ASN A 92 18.13 -14.49 16.09
C ASN A 92 17.61 -15.85 16.55
N VAL A 93 16.71 -16.49 15.78
CA VAL A 93 16.22 -17.85 16.09
C VAL A 93 17.31 -18.88 15.78
N ASP A 94 18.02 -18.73 14.67
CA ASP A 94 19.12 -19.65 14.30
C ASP A 94 20.25 -19.62 15.33
N LYS A 95 20.67 -18.43 15.77
CA LYS A 95 21.69 -18.26 16.81
C LYS A 95 21.35 -18.88 18.17
N ARG A 96 20.06 -19.15 18.46
CA ARG A 96 19.65 -19.85 19.69
C ARG A 96 19.62 -21.37 19.53
N LYS A 97 19.55 -21.89 18.30
CA LYS A 97 19.57 -23.33 18.02
C LYS A 97 20.99 -23.90 17.99
N ASP A 98 21.97 -23.05 17.69
CA ASP A 98 23.40 -23.42 17.68
C ASP A 98 24.07 -23.32 19.08
N LYS A 99 23.28 -23.15 20.14
CA LYS A 99 23.74 -23.01 21.53
C LYS A 99 23.11 -24.09 22.41
#